data_AF-A0A3Q0R2Z7-F1
#
_entry.id   AF-A0A3Q0R2Z7-F1
#
_cell.length_a   1.000
_cell.length_b   1.000
_cell.length_c   1.000
_cell.angle_alpha   90.00
_cell.angle_beta   90.00
_cell.angle_gamma   90.00
#
_symmetry.space_group_name_H-M   'P 1'
#
loop_
_entity.id
_entity.type
_entity.pdbx_description
1 polymer ?
#
loop_
_entity_poly.entity_id
_entity_poly.type
_entity_poly.pdbx_seq_one_letter_code
_entity_poly.pdbx_strand_id
1 'polypeptide(L)'
;MYTSDDRGILFSKSLERHLFDGQRKSDFTNITSLRGVYLTNKLDMDGRIRSVISFNRGGSWRLLNKPENCNLHIHGEHSRINRIVPMLALSEPTAVGLVIAHGTVGDSLSSSQHPDVFVSSDGGYNWRGTLRGPHHYSILDSGGLIVAVEAHPEGQVKTIFSTDEGRCWKLYNFTEQPFFFADLASEPGTNAMTVSVWGFRPEEDGQPMWVAVTIDFQSLITRENDNDYEEWLAHSTEGGDSERNGCVLGLKETYRRLKKQSVCQNGRSFEVKKQQSPCLCTRGDFSDYGYYRHVNTSECVRQPNAANKTLEVCLNGEEDELLTAYRKVPSDRCEGGFKPQLTEQTVRTCGTKPSPSPPAKSTSSVTHFDTPREKLVLILVCAGATLIVLIAIVSAVIAVRRVVYRHR
;
A
#
# COMPACT_ATOMS: atom_id res chain seq x y z
N MET A 1 -1.71 9.76 11.00
CA MET A 1 -1.04 8.44 10.90
C MET A 1 0.01 8.34 11.99
N TYR A 2 0.18 7.13 12.53
CA TYR A 2 1.20 6.82 13.53
C TYR A 2 2.03 5.62 13.07
N THR A 3 3.31 5.61 13.40
CA THR A 3 4.22 4.48 13.19
C THR A 3 4.52 3.84 14.53
N SER A 4 4.33 2.52 14.61
CA SER A 4 4.61 1.78 15.83
C SER A 4 6.09 1.48 15.98
N ASP A 5 6.44 1.15 17.21
CA ASP A 5 7.66 0.47 17.60
C ASP A 5 7.62 -1.02 17.16
N ASP A 6 8.70 -1.79 17.37
CA ASP A 6 8.77 -3.21 16.97
C ASP A 6 7.84 -4.13 17.77
N ARG A 7 7.39 -3.68 18.94
CA ARG A 7 6.42 -4.38 19.79
C ARG A 7 4.97 -4.04 19.43
N GLY A 8 4.74 -2.97 18.66
CA GLY A 8 3.39 -2.50 18.34
C GLY A 8 2.70 -1.76 19.50
N ILE A 9 3.47 -1.23 20.46
CA ILE A 9 2.96 -0.66 21.72
C ILE A 9 3.14 0.85 21.73
N LEU A 10 4.36 1.30 21.43
CA LEU A 10 4.67 2.72 21.38
C LEU A 10 4.44 3.24 19.96
N PHE A 11 3.75 4.38 19.86
CA PHE A 11 3.41 4.99 18.58
C PHE A 11 3.92 6.42 18.52
N SER A 12 4.64 6.74 17.45
CA SER A 12 5.06 8.10 17.11
C SER A 12 4.19 8.65 16.00
N LYS A 13 3.83 9.93 16.09
CA LYS A 13 3.08 10.62 15.04
C LYS A 13 3.96 10.67 13.78
N SER A 14 3.42 10.23 12.65
CA SER A 14 4.15 10.15 11.38
C SER A 14 3.67 11.19 10.37
N LEU A 15 2.35 11.28 10.16
CA LEU A 15 1.76 12.23 9.21
C LEU A 15 0.46 12.81 9.78
N GLU A 16 0.34 14.13 9.71
CA GLU A 16 -0.88 14.84 10.07
C GLU A 16 -1.83 14.98 8.89
N ARG A 17 -3.13 15.00 9.18
CA ARG A 17 -4.20 15.25 8.20
C ARG A 17 -4.15 14.37 6.96
N HIS A 18 -3.71 13.13 7.17
CA HIS A 18 -3.81 12.07 6.19
C HIS A 18 -5.23 11.93 5.65
N LEU A 19 -5.37 11.84 4.33
CA LEU A 19 -6.65 11.68 3.68
C LEU A 19 -7.15 10.24 3.89
N PHE A 20 -8.22 10.14 4.67
CA PHE A 20 -8.91 8.89 4.96
C PHE A 20 -10.40 9.20 4.92
N ASP A 21 -11.11 8.64 3.94
CA ASP A 21 -12.51 8.97 3.73
C ASP A 21 -13.45 8.21 4.69
N GLY A 22 -14.71 8.63 4.74
CA GLY A 22 -15.74 8.00 5.56
C GLY A 22 -16.12 6.58 5.13
N GLN A 23 -15.70 6.13 3.94
CA GLN A 23 -15.88 4.76 3.46
C GLN A 23 -14.75 3.82 3.87
N ARG A 24 -13.88 4.26 4.80
CA ARG A 24 -12.70 3.52 5.28
C ARG A 24 -11.67 3.27 4.20
N LYS A 25 -11.64 4.12 3.18
CA LYS A 25 -10.70 4.04 2.08
C LYS A 25 -9.62 5.11 2.24
N SER A 26 -8.43 4.77 1.76
CA SER A 26 -7.24 5.58 1.92
C SER A 26 -6.40 5.51 0.67
N ASP A 27 -5.76 6.63 0.35
CA ASP A 27 -4.76 6.71 -0.72
C ASP A 27 -3.38 6.21 -0.26
N PHE A 28 -3.27 5.70 0.98
CA PHE A 28 -2.04 5.13 1.49
C PHE A 28 -1.63 3.90 0.68
N THR A 29 -0.49 4.00 0.03
CA THR A 29 0.06 3.01 -0.88
C THR A 29 1.47 2.65 -0.44
N ASN A 30 1.74 1.35 -0.24
CA ASN A 30 3.09 0.83 -0.07
C ASN A 30 3.75 0.69 -1.44
N ILE A 31 4.87 1.37 -1.66
CA ILE A 31 5.63 1.24 -2.90
C ILE A 31 6.55 0.03 -2.75
N THR A 32 6.06 -1.12 -3.17
CA THR A 32 6.67 -2.44 -2.93
C THR A 32 7.98 -2.65 -3.70
N SER A 33 8.22 -1.86 -4.76
CA SER A 33 9.44 -1.93 -5.58
C SER A 33 10.66 -1.29 -4.93
N LEU A 34 10.54 -0.60 -3.77
CA LEU A 34 11.68 -0.04 -3.05
C LEU A 34 11.46 0.00 -1.53
N ARG A 35 12.46 -0.41 -0.74
CA ARG A 35 12.35 -0.55 0.71
C ARG A 35 12.05 0.79 1.40
N GLY A 36 11.07 0.78 2.32
CA GLY A 36 10.77 1.92 3.18
C GLY A 36 10.00 3.05 2.49
N VAL A 37 9.54 2.83 1.26
CA VAL A 37 8.82 3.84 0.48
C VAL A 37 7.31 3.71 0.66
N TYR A 38 6.67 4.82 1.02
CA TYR A 38 5.23 4.92 1.17
C TYR A 38 4.72 6.20 0.53
N LEU A 39 3.59 6.11 -0.16
CA LEU A 39 2.91 7.22 -0.82
C LEU A 39 1.53 7.40 -0.18
N THR A 40 1.08 8.63 0.02
CA THR A 40 -0.31 8.90 0.42
C THR A 40 -0.72 10.33 0.07
N ASN A 41 -2.01 10.63 0.21
CA ASN A 41 -2.55 11.97 0.10
C ASN A 41 -2.88 12.54 1.50
N LYS A 42 -2.67 13.84 1.68
CA LYS A 42 -3.08 14.60 2.87
C LYS A 42 -4.00 15.76 2.48
N LEU A 43 -4.88 16.14 3.41
CA LEU A 43 -5.69 17.35 3.31
C LEU A 43 -5.01 18.49 4.05
N ASP A 44 -4.58 19.53 3.34
CA ASP A 44 -3.80 20.62 3.90
C ASP A 44 -4.67 21.75 4.48
N MET A 45 -4.06 22.75 5.15
CA MET A 45 -4.78 23.84 5.86
C MET A 45 -5.60 24.72 4.92
N ASP A 46 -5.18 24.85 3.67
CA ASP A 46 -5.90 25.55 2.61
C ASP A 46 -7.02 24.70 1.97
N GLY A 47 -7.34 23.54 2.53
CA GLY A 47 -8.38 22.63 2.03
C GLY A 47 -7.96 21.85 0.77
N ARG A 48 -6.70 21.97 0.35
CA ARG A 48 -6.19 21.29 -0.84
C ARG A 48 -5.64 19.90 -0.52
N ILE A 49 -5.86 18.95 -1.42
CA ILE A 49 -5.32 17.60 -1.32
C ILE A 49 -3.93 17.57 -1.95
N ARG A 50 -2.91 17.11 -1.22
CA ARG A 50 -1.53 17.00 -1.71
C ARG A 50 -0.96 15.62 -1.47
N SER A 51 -0.36 15.06 -2.51
CA SER A 51 0.41 13.82 -2.41
C SER A 51 1.75 14.05 -1.71
N VAL A 52 2.07 13.14 -0.80
CA VAL A 52 3.32 13.11 -0.06
C VAL A 52 3.91 11.71 -0.09
N ILE A 53 5.24 11.64 -0.12
CA ILE A 53 6.01 10.40 -0.17
C ILE A 53 7.01 10.38 0.98
N SER A 54 7.18 9.21 1.59
CA SER A 54 8.21 8.91 2.57
C SER A 54 9.14 7.86 2.00
N PHE A 55 10.44 7.99 2.25
CA PHE A 55 11.46 7.01 1.85
C PHE A 55 12.08 6.29 3.04
N ASN A 56 11.62 6.60 4.26
CA ASN A 56 12.17 6.10 5.51
C ASN A 56 11.05 5.61 6.44
N ARG A 57 10.09 4.87 5.87
CA ARG A 57 9.00 4.22 6.62
C ARG A 57 8.12 5.17 7.42
N GLY A 58 7.83 6.34 6.85
CA GLY A 58 7.00 7.36 7.49
C GLY A 58 7.73 8.17 8.56
N GLY A 59 9.05 8.04 8.69
CA GLY A 59 9.83 8.88 9.61
C GLY A 59 9.87 10.35 9.20
N SER A 60 9.83 10.61 7.89
CA SER A 60 9.65 11.94 7.31
C SER A 60 8.90 11.84 5.99
N TRP A 61 8.12 12.88 5.69
CA TRP A 61 7.33 12.99 4.47
C TRP A 61 7.73 14.23 3.69
N ARG A 62 7.71 14.14 2.37
CA ARG A 62 7.92 15.29 1.48
C ARG A 62 6.93 15.28 0.32
N LEU A 63 6.77 16.42 -0.33
CA LEU A 63 6.05 16.49 -1.60
C LEU A 63 6.80 15.71 -2.69
N LEU A 64 6.08 15.22 -3.70
CA LEU A 64 6.70 14.54 -4.83
C LEU A 64 7.42 15.56 -5.71
N ASN A 65 8.68 15.26 -6.03
CA ASN A 65 9.42 15.98 -7.05
C ASN A 65 8.74 15.81 -8.39
N LYS A 66 8.99 16.75 -9.29
CA LYS A 66 8.28 16.78 -10.55
C LYS A 66 9.16 17.34 -11.68
N PRO A 67 8.76 17.15 -12.96
CA PRO A 67 9.55 17.60 -14.11
C PRO A 67 9.73 19.14 -14.35
N GLU A 68 8.76 20.05 -14.05
CA GLU A 68 8.76 21.46 -14.55
C GLU A 68 8.14 22.61 -13.62
N ASN A 69 8.71 23.02 -12.46
CA ASN A 69 8.21 24.08 -11.50
C ASN A 69 7.06 23.88 -10.42
N CYS A 70 5.84 23.33 -10.64
CA CYS A 70 4.82 22.93 -9.59
C CYS A 70 4.59 21.41 -9.31
N ASN A 71 4.34 20.97 -8.06
CA ASN A 71 4.37 19.55 -7.62
C ASN A 71 3.54 18.50 -8.41
N LEU A 72 3.96 17.22 -8.34
CA LEU A 72 3.19 16.08 -8.84
C LEU A 72 2.23 15.56 -7.75
N HIS A 73 0.99 15.26 -8.16
CA HIS A 73 -0.01 14.65 -7.31
C HIS A 73 -0.52 13.34 -7.93
N ILE A 74 -0.55 12.29 -7.13
CA ILE A 74 -0.95 10.94 -7.55
C ILE A 74 -2.39 10.69 -7.15
N HIS A 75 -3.16 10.22 -8.13
CA HIS A 75 -4.52 9.77 -7.93
C HIS A 75 -4.53 8.43 -7.21
N GLY A 76 -5.27 8.37 -6.10
CA GLY A 76 -5.46 7.17 -5.31
C GLY A 76 -6.92 6.69 -5.31
N GLU A 77 -7.26 5.98 -4.25
CA GLU A 77 -8.59 5.43 -3.99
C GLU A 77 -9.68 6.52 -3.98
N HIS A 78 -9.39 7.70 -3.42
CA HIS A 78 -10.28 8.87 -3.44
C HIS A 78 -10.68 9.26 -4.87
N SER A 79 -9.72 9.24 -5.80
CA SER A 79 -9.96 9.59 -7.20
C SER A 79 -10.69 8.47 -7.96
N ARG A 80 -10.41 7.21 -7.62
CA ARG A 80 -11.05 6.04 -8.21
C ARG A 80 -12.53 5.95 -7.88
N ILE A 81 -12.94 6.29 -6.65
CA ILE A 81 -14.35 6.40 -6.25
C ILE A 81 -15.10 7.40 -7.15
N ASN A 82 -14.43 8.50 -7.50
CA ASN A 82 -14.96 9.53 -8.39
C ASN A 82 -14.80 9.19 -9.88
N ARG A 83 -14.37 7.96 -10.23
CA ARG A 83 -14.16 7.47 -11.60
C ARG A 83 -13.16 8.30 -12.43
N ILE A 84 -12.23 8.97 -11.77
CA ILE A 84 -11.21 9.80 -12.44
C ILE A 84 -10.11 8.92 -13.07
N VAL A 85 -9.75 7.82 -12.39
CA VAL A 85 -8.70 6.91 -12.83
C VAL A 85 -9.20 5.46 -12.90
N PRO A 86 -8.73 4.68 -13.88
CA PRO A 86 -9.06 3.26 -13.96
C PRO A 86 -8.26 2.41 -12.96
N MET A 87 -7.02 2.81 -12.66
CA MET A 87 -6.07 2.03 -11.85
C MET A 87 -5.36 2.87 -10.81
N LEU A 88 -5.05 2.24 -9.67
CA LEU A 88 -4.19 2.80 -8.62
C LEU A 88 -2.71 2.70 -9.00
N ALA A 89 -1.84 3.31 -8.21
CA ALA A 89 -0.39 3.17 -8.38
C ALA A 89 0.02 1.69 -8.32
N LEU A 90 0.78 1.24 -9.32
CA LEU A 90 1.30 -0.10 -9.46
C LEU A 90 2.81 -0.10 -9.21
N SER A 91 3.24 -1.00 -8.35
CA SER A 91 4.64 -1.30 -8.07
C SER A 91 4.75 -2.76 -7.69
N GLU A 92 5.85 -3.41 -8.06
CA GLU A 92 6.07 -4.84 -7.81
C GLU A 92 7.47 -5.09 -7.22
N PRO A 93 7.64 -5.99 -6.24
CA PRO A 93 8.94 -6.22 -5.59
C PRO A 93 10.05 -6.67 -6.54
N THR A 94 9.67 -7.37 -7.62
CA THR A 94 10.57 -7.87 -8.67
C THR A 94 11.03 -6.78 -9.63
N ALA A 95 10.19 -5.76 -9.85
CA ALA A 95 10.47 -4.61 -10.71
C ALA A 95 11.08 -3.45 -9.91
N VAL A 96 12.32 -3.63 -9.46
CA VAL A 96 13.02 -2.74 -8.51
C VAL A 96 12.99 -1.28 -8.96
N GLY A 97 12.47 -0.41 -8.09
CA GLY A 97 12.35 1.03 -8.30
C GLY A 97 11.23 1.47 -9.26
N LEU A 98 10.58 0.54 -9.97
CA LEU A 98 9.52 0.87 -10.92
C LEU A 98 8.22 1.19 -10.19
N VAL A 99 7.63 2.33 -10.51
CA VAL A 99 6.31 2.75 -10.03
C VAL A 99 5.56 3.38 -11.19
N ILE A 100 4.33 2.94 -11.45
CA ILE A 100 3.46 3.47 -12.49
C ILE A 100 2.21 4.00 -11.83
N ALA A 101 1.82 5.24 -12.09
CA ALA A 101 0.65 5.83 -11.45
C ALA A 101 0.00 6.91 -12.30
N HIS A 102 -1.32 7.05 -12.16
CA HIS A 102 -2.03 8.20 -12.67
C HIS A 102 -1.76 9.44 -11.82
N GLY A 103 -1.47 10.57 -12.44
CA GLY A 103 -1.14 11.80 -11.75
C GLY A 103 -1.58 13.06 -12.47
N THR A 104 -1.52 14.18 -11.75
CA THR A 104 -1.72 15.54 -12.25
C THR A 104 -0.63 16.44 -11.71
N VAL A 105 -0.24 17.44 -12.50
CA VAL A 105 0.79 18.43 -12.12
C VAL A 105 0.09 19.74 -11.78
N GLY A 106 0.35 20.26 -10.58
CA GLY A 106 -0.29 21.47 -10.09
C GLY A 106 -0.03 21.75 -8.62
N ASP A 107 -0.84 22.62 -8.02
CA ASP A 107 -0.73 22.97 -6.59
C ASP A 107 -1.40 21.95 -5.65
N SER A 108 -2.30 21.14 -6.22
CA SER A 108 -3.09 20.12 -5.52
C SER A 108 -3.69 19.11 -6.49
N LEU A 109 -4.09 17.96 -5.95
CA LEU A 109 -4.88 16.97 -6.67
C LEU A 109 -6.22 17.61 -7.09
N SER A 110 -6.47 17.69 -8.40
CA SER A 110 -7.71 18.26 -8.94
C SER A 110 -8.61 17.18 -9.54
N SER A 111 -9.91 17.29 -9.29
CA SER A 111 -10.93 16.46 -9.95
C SER A 111 -11.31 16.96 -11.34
N SER A 112 -10.92 18.20 -11.70
CA SER A 112 -11.23 18.81 -12.99
C SER A 112 -10.19 18.55 -14.08
N GLN A 113 -9.04 17.96 -13.71
CA GLN A 113 -7.96 17.67 -14.63
C GLN A 113 -8.03 16.20 -15.07
N HIS A 114 -7.80 15.95 -16.36
CA HIS A 114 -7.65 14.60 -16.87
C HIS A 114 -6.28 14.07 -16.42
N PRO A 115 -6.23 12.90 -15.77
CA PRO A 115 -4.97 12.35 -15.28
C PRO A 115 -4.16 11.77 -16.45
N ASP A 116 -2.86 12.03 -16.40
CA ASP A 116 -1.87 11.38 -17.26
C ASP A 116 -1.17 10.25 -16.48
N VAL A 117 -0.47 9.36 -17.19
CA VAL A 117 0.33 8.31 -16.56
C VAL A 117 1.75 8.81 -16.32
N PHE A 118 2.24 8.62 -15.10
CA PHE A 118 3.60 8.92 -14.69
C PHE A 118 4.33 7.65 -14.28
N VAL A 119 5.62 7.60 -14.59
CA VAL A 119 6.51 6.50 -14.22
C VAL A 119 7.69 7.02 -13.41
N SER A 120 8.02 6.31 -12.34
CA SER A 120 9.27 6.43 -11.62
C SER A 120 10.08 5.16 -11.82
N SER A 121 11.39 5.30 -11.96
CA SER A 121 12.35 4.18 -12.06
C SER A 121 13.33 4.11 -10.89
N ASP A 122 13.06 4.86 -9.81
CA ASP A 122 13.91 4.98 -8.62
C ASP A 122 13.10 4.96 -7.33
N GLY A 123 11.89 4.40 -7.34
CA GLY A 123 11.00 4.27 -6.19
C GLY A 123 10.32 5.57 -5.78
N GLY A 124 10.22 6.55 -6.67
CA GLY A 124 9.40 7.75 -6.50
C GLY A 124 10.20 9.02 -6.18
N TYR A 125 11.54 8.97 -6.30
CA TYR A 125 12.38 10.16 -6.19
C TYR A 125 12.21 11.06 -7.40
N ASN A 126 12.14 10.48 -8.60
CA ASN A 126 11.95 11.19 -9.85
C ASN A 126 10.84 10.56 -10.67
N TRP A 127 9.98 11.41 -11.24
CA TRP A 127 8.82 11.00 -12.03
C TRP A 127 8.92 11.56 -13.44
N ARG A 128 8.47 10.78 -14.43
CA ARG A 128 8.32 11.21 -15.82
C ARG A 128 6.86 11.07 -16.23
N GLY A 129 6.27 12.10 -16.83
CA GLY A 129 4.99 11.93 -17.54
C GLY A 129 5.25 11.13 -18.81
N THR A 130 4.49 10.05 -19.02
CA THR A 130 4.81 9.06 -20.06
C THR A 130 3.69 8.79 -21.05
N LEU A 131 2.43 8.79 -20.60
CA LEU A 131 1.25 8.62 -21.45
C LEU A 131 0.22 9.67 -21.12
N ARG A 132 -0.44 10.21 -22.16
CA ARG A 132 -1.51 11.18 -22.00
C ARG A 132 -2.84 10.49 -21.80
N GLY A 133 -3.59 10.91 -20.79
CA GLY A 133 -4.89 10.33 -20.45
C GLY A 133 -4.81 9.00 -19.69
N PRO A 134 -5.97 8.49 -19.25
CA PRO A 134 -6.06 7.31 -18.40
C PRO A 134 -5.75 6.02 -19.18
N HIS A 135 -5.00 5.12 -18.56
CA HIS A 135 -4.64 3.83 -19.14
C HIS A 135 -4.74 2.71 -18.10
N HIS A 136 -5.09 1.50 -18.54
CA HIS A 136 -4.77 0.30 -17.77
C HIS A 136 -3.33 -0.10 -18.06
N TYR A 137 -2.57 -0.51 -17.05
CA TYR A 137 -1.18 -0.89 -17.19
C TYR A 137 -0.86 -2.16 -16.39
N SER A 138 0.08 -2.96 -16.91
CA SER A 138 0.63 -4.13 -16.23
C SER A 138 2.14 -4.20 -16.39
N ILE A 139 2.80 -4.73 -15.35
CA ILE A 139 4.24 -4.99 -15.31
C ILE A 139 4.45 -6.48 -15.62
N LEU A 140 5.24 -6.76 -16.64
CA LEU A 140 5.61 -8.08 -17.10
C LEU A 140 7.13 -8.25 -17.04
N ASP A 141 7.58 -9.51 -17.12
CA ASP A 141 8.98 -9.91 -17.05
C ASP A 141 9.79 -9.16 -15.97
N SER A 142 9.26 -9.07 -14.74
CA SER A 142 9.90 -8.37 -13.61
C SER A 142 10.32 -6.91 -13.90
N GLY A 143 9.56 -6.19 -14.73
CA GLY A 143 9.86 -4.81 -15.11
C GLY A 143 10.59 -4.65 -16.44
N GLY A 144 10.99 -5.75 -17.08
CA GLY A 144 11.57 -5.73 -18.43
C GLY A 144 10.56 -5.32 -19.50
N LEU A 145 9.26 -5.47 -19.23
CA LEU A 145 8.19 -5.10 -20.14
C LEU A 145 7.04 -4.43 -19.38
N ILE A 146 6.56 -3.31 -19.90
CA ILE A 146 5.35 -2.63 -19.44
C ILE A 146 4.37 -2.62 -20.59
N VAL A 147 3.13 -3.04 -20.32
CA VAL A 147 2.03 -2.96 -21.28
C VAL A 147 1.00 -1.97 -20.77
N ALA A 148 0.48 -1.13 -21.64
CA ALA A 148 -0.63 -0.25 -21.34
C ALA A 148 -1.70 -0.28 -22.43
N VAL A 149 -2.94 -0.06 -22.03
CA VAL A 149 -4.12 0.04 -22.91
C VAL A 149 -4.88 1.30 -22.53
N GLU A 150 -5.14 2.15 -23.52
CA GLU A 150 -5.89 3.39 -23.32
C GLU A 150 -7.30 3.10 -22.79
N ALA A 151 -7.70 3.76 -21.70
CA ALA A 151 -9.03 3.61 -21.11
C ALA A 151 -10.03 4.51 -21.84
N HIS A 152 -10.25 4.24 -23.12
CA HIS A 152 -11.16 5.01 -23.98
C HIS A 152 -12.46 4.22 -24.25
N PRO A 153 -13.62 4.63 -23.70
CA PRO A 153 -14.86 3.85 -23.80
C PRO A 153 -15.43 3.74 -25.23
N GLU A 154 -15.13 4.70 -26.11
CA GLU A 154 -15.84 4.88 -27.38
C GLU A 154 -14.99 4.62 -28.64
N GLY A 155 -13.75 4.14 -28.49
CA GLY A 155 -12.83 3.97 -29.62
C GLY A 155 -12.14 2.61 -29.67
N GLN A 156 -11.55 2.31 -30.82
CA GLN A 156 -10.77 1.09 -31.02
C GLN A 156 -9.57 1.09 -30.06
N VAL A 157 -9.40 -0.05 -29.39
CA VAL A 157 -8.28 -0.25 -28.47
C VAL A 157 -6.93 -0.03 -29.14
N LYS A 158 -6.08 0.71 -28.44
CA LYS A 158 -4.66 0.85 -28.74
C LYS A 158 -3.86 0.21 -27.61
N THR A 159 -3.27 -0.96 -27.87
CA THR A 159 -2.28 -1.54 -26.96
C THR A 159 -0.92 -0.97 -27.28
N ILE A 160 -0.24 -0.50 -26.25
CA ILE A 160 1.11 0.00 -26.34
C ILE A 160 1.99 -0.74 -25.35
N PHE A 161 3.27 -0.87 -25.66
CA PHE A 161 4.23 -1.51 -24.78
C PHE A 161 5.56 -0.77 -24.75
N SER A 162 6.30 -0.94 -23.66
CA SER A 162 7.62 -0.34 -23.43
C SER A 162 8.56 -1.40 -22.86
N THR A 163 9.79 -1.43 -23.37
CA THR A 163 10.87 -2.32 -22.92
C THR A 163 11.99 -1.55 -22.20
N ASP A 164 11.74 -0.29 -21.83
CA ASP A 164 12.74 0.64 -21.30
C ASP A 164 12.18 1.46 -20.12
N GLU A 165 11.38 0.79 -19.29
CA GLU A 165 10.74 1.35 -18.08
C GLU A 165 9.85 2.57 -18.37
N GLY A 166 9.10 2.53 -19.48
CA GLY A 166 8.14 3.58 -19.84
C GLY A 166 8.82 4.84 -20.38
N ARG A 167 9.98 4.74 -21.01
CA ARG A 167 10.64 5.86 -21.70
C ARG A 167 10.18 5.99 -23.14
N CYS A 168 10.09 4.88 -23.85
CA CYS A 168 9.60 4.80 -25.21
C CYS A 168 8.47 3.78 -25.29
N TRP A 169 7.42 4.15 -26.02
CA TRP A 169 6.25 3.32 -26.24
C TRP A 169 6.12 2.94 -27.71
N LYS A 170 5.78 1.69 -27.95
CA LYS A 170 5.48 1.16 -29.27
C LYS A 170 4.02 0.76 -29.33
N LEU A 171 3.34 1.14 -30.41
CA LEU A 171 1.97 0.73 -30.68
C LEU A 171 1.95 -0.68 -31.25
N TYR A 172 1.06 -1.51 -30.72
CA TYR A 172 0.77 -2.84 -31.24
C TYR A 172 -0.73 -2.98 -31.48
N ASN A 173 -1.11 -3.15 -32.74
CA ASN A 173 -2.49 -3.43 -33.10
C ASN A 173 -2.71 -4.95 -33.11
N PHE A 174 -3.44 -5.47 -32.13
CA PHE A 174 -3.71 -6.91 -32.02
C PHE A 174 -4.97 -7.35 -32.78
N THR A 175 -5.79 -6.42 -33.29
CA THR A 175 -7.05 -6.74 -33.96
C THR A 175 -7.44 -5.69 -34.99
N GLU A 176 -7.82 -6.13 -36.19
CA GLU A 176 -8.43 -5.26 -37.21
C GLU A 176 -9.93 -5.04 -36.97
N GLN A 177 -10.58 -5.94 -36.23
CA GLN A 177 -12.00 -5.83 -35.88
C GLN A 177 -12.22 -4.83 -34.74
N PRO A 178 -13.37 -4.12 -34.72
CA PRO A 178 -13.76 -3.26 -33.59
C PRO A 178 -13.71 -4.04 -32.28
N PHE A 179 -13.04 -3.47 -31.28
CA PHE A 179 -12.86 -4.08 -29.97
C PHE A 179 -12.94 -2.99 -28.90
N PHE A 180 -13.89 -3.15 -27.99
CA PHE A 180 -14.09 -2.24 -26.86
C PHE A 180 -13.46 -2.83 -25.62
N PHE A 181 -12.55 -2.08 -25.01
CA PHE A 181 -11.81 -2.51 -23.84
C PHE A 181 -12.73 -2.69 -22.62
N ALA A 182 -12.51 -3.75 -21.86
CA ALA A 182 -13.10 -3.94 -20.55
C ALA A 182 -12.05 -4.04 -19.45
N ASP A 183 -11.02 -4.87 -19.64
CA ASP A 183 -9.98 -5.05 -18.62
C ASP A 183 -8.65 -5.62 -19.18
N LEU A 184 -7.60 -5.52 -18.38
CA LEU A 184 -6.27 -6.06 -18.66
C LEU A 184 -5.88 -7.06 -17.57
N ALA A 185 -5.58 -8.29 -17.95
CA ALA A 185 -5.20 -9.36 -17.03
C ALA A 185 -3.81 -9.92 -17.35
N SER A 186 -3.01 -10.16 -16.31
CA SER A 186 -1.70 -10.80 -16.40
C SER A 186 -1.53 -11.84 -15.30
N GLU A 187 -0.58 -12.76 -15.47
CA GLU A 187 -0.20 -13.71 -14.42
C GLU A 187 0.27 -12.95 -13.16
N PRO A 188 -0.21 -13.32 -11.95
CA PRO A 188 0.30 -12.75 -10.71
C PRO A 188 1.82 -12.98 -10.56
N GLY A 189 2.54 -11.99 -10.03
CA GLY A 189 3.98 -12.11 -9.76
C GLY A 189 4.90 -11.62 -10.88
N THR A 190 4.39 -10.98 -11.92
CA THR A 190 5.15 -10.29 -13.00
C THR A 190 6.12 -11.14 -13.84
N ASN A 191 6.23 -12.45 -13.61
CA ASN A 191 7.21 -13.30 -14.29
C ASN A 191 6.78 -13.70 -15.70
N ALA A 192 5.49 -13.58 -16.02
CA ALA A 192 4.97 -13.86 -17.36
C ALA A 192 5.39 -12.78 -18.37
N MET A 193 5.46 -13.21 -19.62
CA MET A 193 5.54 -12.34 -20.80
C MET A 193 4.22 -12.26 -21.56
N THR A 194 3.13 -12.77 -20.95
CA THR A 194 1.81 -12.84 -21.56
C THR A 194 0.85 -11.89 -20.86
N VAL A 195 0.00 -11.26 -21.64
CA VAL A 195 -1.09 -10.42 -21.13
C VAL A 195 -2.36 -10.69 -21.92
N SER A 196 -3.49 -10.74 -21.23
CA SER A 196 -4.81 -10.94 -21.82
C SER A 196 -5.59 -9.62 -21.78
N VAL A 197 -5.95 -9.11 -22.96
CA VAL A 197 -6.82 -7.96 -23.13
C VAL A 197 -8.25 -8.47 -23.25
N TRP A 198 -9.10 -8.08 -22.30
CA TRP A 198 -10.50 -8.45 -22.23
C TRP A 198 -11.38 -7.32 -22.75
N GLY A 199 -12.45 -7.67 -23.45
CA GLY A 199 -13.35 -6.70 -24.04
C GLY A 199 -14.51 -7.37 -24.76
N PHE A 200 -15.22 -6.58 -25.54
CA PHE A 200 -16.35 -7.04 -26.32
C PHE A 200 -16.33 -6.53 -27.76
N ARG A 201 -16.94 -7.30 -28.65
CA ARG A 201 -17.15 -6.94 -30.06
C ARG A 201 -18.64 -6.71 -30.32
N PRO A 202 -18.99 -5.71 -31.14
CA PRO A 202 -20.36 -5.55 -31.60
C PRO A 202 -20.69 -6.65 -32.62
N GLU A 203 -21.83 -7.31 -32.45
CA GLU A 203 -22.37 -8.31 -33.38
C GLU A 203 -23.63 -7.76 -34.08
N GLU A 204 -23.98 -8.33 -35.23
CA GLU A 204 -25.13 -7.88 -36.04
C GLU A 204 -26.49 -8.03 -35.33
N ASP A 205 -26.60 -8.99 -34.41
CA ASP A 205 -27.81 -9.25 -33.61
C ASP A 205 -27.97 -8.29 -32.42
N GLY A 206 -27.02 -7.36 -32.24
CA GLY A 206 -26.99 -6.39 -31.15
C GLY A 206 -26.54 -6.95 -29.80
N GLN A 207 -26.13 -8.23 -29.71
CA GLN A 207 -25.61 -8.83 -28.48
C GLN A 207 -24.07 -8.78 -28.48
N PRO A 208 -23.43 -8.06 -27.54
CA PRO A 208 -21.98 -7.96 -27.52
C PRO A 208 -21.33 -9.32 -27.21
N MET A 209 -20.42 -9.77 -28.07
CA MET A 209 -19.63 -10.98 -27.84
C MET A 209 -18.40 -10.64 -26.99
N TRP A 210 -18.25 -11.32 -25.84
CA TRP A 210 -17.05 -11.20 -25.02
C TRP A 210 -15.87 -11.91 -25.68
N VAL A 211 -14.74 -11.22 -25.75
CA VAL A 211 -13.51 -11.72 -26.35
C VAL A 211 -12.33 -11.41 -25.45
N ALA A 212 -11.46 -12.40 -25.27
CA ALA A 212 -10.17 -12.24 -24.62
C ALA A 212 -9.06 -12.50 -25.65
N VAL A 213 -8.19 -11.52 -25.87
CA VAL A 213 -7.01 -11.65 -26.75
C VAL A 213 -5.77 -11.74 -25.88
N THR A 214 -5.08 -12.87 -25.93
CA THR A 214 -3.81 -13.06 -25.19
C THR A 214 -2.63 -12.79 -26.11
N ILE A 215 -1.78 -11.86 -25.70
CA ILE A 215 -0.58 -11.45 -26.42
C ILE A 215 0.62 -12.07 -25.69
N ASP A 216 1.45 -12.82 -26.43
CA ASP A 216 2.69 -13.41 -25.92
C ASP A 216 3.92 -12.68 -26.50
N PHE A 217 4.64 -11.97 -25.63
CA PHE A 217 5.82 -11.20 -26.00
C PHE A 217 7.11 -12.03 -26.09
N GLN A 218 7.08 -13.34 -25.80
CA GLN A 218 8.24 -14.22 -25.97
C GLN A 218 8.78 -14.23 -27.40
N SER A 219 7.89 -14.06 -28.39
CA SER A 219 8.29 -13.98 -29.80
C SER A 219 9.05 -12.69 -30.15
N LEU A 220 8.85 -11.62 -29.38
CA LEU A 220 9.46 -10.31 -29.62
C LEU A 220 10.79 -10.14 -28.87
N ILE A 221 10.88 -10.68 -27.67
CA ILE A 221 12.03 -10.52 -26.77
C ILE A 221 12.53 -11.91 -26.41
N THR A 222 13.51 -12.40 -27.17
CA THR A 222 14.08 -13.76 -27.03
C THR A 222 15.47 -13.80 -26.44
N ARG A 223 16.16 -12.64 -26.36
CA ARG A 223 17.54 -12.56 -25.91
C ARG A 223 17.60 -12.59 -24.38
N GLU A 224 18.47 -13.41 -23.82
CA GLU A 224 18.87 -13.41 -22.41
C GLU A 224 20.38 -13.19 -22.32
N ASN A 225 20.83 -12.25 -21.47
CA ASN A 225 22.25 -11.95 -21.35
C ASN A 225 22.58 -11.22 -20.05
N ASP A 226 23.54 -11.76 -19.30
CA ASP A 226 23.98 -11.21 -18.02
C ASP A 226 24.70 -9.85 -18.13
N ASN A 227 25.27 -9.52 -19.29
CA ASN A 227 25.94 -8.23 -19.52
C ASN A 227 24.97 -7.05 -19.65
N ASP A 228 23.68 -7.34 -19.77
CA ASP A 228 22.62 -6.33 -19.90
C ASP A 228 22.13 -5.79 -18.55
N TYR A 229 22.76 -6.19 -17.45
CA TYR A 229 22.48 -5.67 -16.11
C TYR A 229 23.49 -4.58 -15.69
N GLU A 230 23.02 -3.65 -14.84
CA GLU A 230 23.81 -2.62 -14.18
C GLU A 230 23.66 -2.71 -12.66
N GLU A 231 24.68 -2.26 -11.93
CA GLU A 231 24.56 -2.03 -10.50
C GLU A 231 23.93 -0.66 -10.25
N TRP A 232 22.95 -0.63 -9.35
CA TRP A 232 22.22 0.58 -9.01
C TRP A 232 22.08 0.70 -7.49
N LEU A 233 22.67 1.77 -6.94
CA LEU A 233 22.55 2.11 -5.53
C LEU A 233 21.18 2.73 -5.24
N ALA A 234 20.35 2.03 -4.47
CA ALA A 234 19.05 2.53 -4.05
C ALA A 234 19.17 3.76 -3.14
N HIS A 235 18.15 4.63 -3.20
CA HIS A 235 18.07 5.86 -2.40
C HIS A 235 19.26 6.81 -2.58
N SER A 236 20.04 6.66 -3.66
CA SER A 236 21.14 7.57 -3.98
C SER A 236 20.59 8.93 -4.38
N THR A 237 21.15 10.01 -3.81
CA THR A 237 20.79 11.40 -4.13
C THR A 237 22.03 12.15 -4.60
N GLU A 238 21.93 12.85 -5.72
CA GLU A 238 23.01 13.70 -6.22
C GLU A 238 23.30 14.85 -5.23
N GLY A 239 24.58 15.10 -4.92
CA GLY A 239 25.01 16.18 -4.05
C GLY A 239 24.89 15.93 -2.53
N GLY A 240 24.54 14.71 -2.10
CA GLY A 240 24.50 14.33 -0.69
C GLY A 240 25.89 14.03 -0.10
N ASP A 241 25.95 13.89 1.23
CA ASP A 241 27.13 13.37 1.93
C ASP A 241 27.51 12.00 1.36
N SER A 242 28.70 11.90 0.78
CA SER A 242 29.19 10.70 0.11
C SER A 242 29.17 9.46 1.02
N GLU A 243 29.37 9.63 2.34
CA GLU A 243 29.38 8.52 3.27
C GLU A 243 27.98 7.99 3.58
N ARG A 244 26.96 8.86 3.59
CA ARG A 244 25.57 8.48 3.91
C ARG A 244 24.68 8.30 2.68
N ASN A 245 25.20 8.56 1.48
CA ASN A 245 24.47 8.35 0.24
C ASN A 245 23.91 6.91 0.15
N GLY A 246 22.61 6.79 -0.17
CA GLY A 246 21.89 5.52 -0.23
C GLY A 246 21.55 4.89 1.13
N CYS A 247 21.90 5.52 2.25
CA CYS A 247 21.62 4.96 3.57
C CYS A 247 20.19 5.25 4.03
N VAL A 248 19.36 4.21 4.07
CA VAL A 248 17.98 4.28 4.55
C VAL A 248 17.74 3.18 5.57
N LEU A 249 17.25 3.57 6.75
CA LEU A 249 17.01 2.66 7.88
C LEU A 249 18.27 1.82 8.17
N GLY A 250 19.40 2.51 8.27
CA GLY A 250 20.70 1.93 8.60
C GLY A 250 21.33 0.98 7.58
N LEU A 251 20.82 0.89 6.34
CA LEU A 251 21.38 0.05 5.28
C LEU A 251 21.53 0.83 3.97
N LYS A 252 22.55 0.47 3.21
CA LYS A 252 22.62 0.71 1.77
C LYS A 252 22.28 -0.58 1.04
N GLU A 253 21.55 -0.46 -0.06
CA GLU A 253 21.20 -1.59 -0.92
C GLU A 253 21.62 -1.28 -2.36
N THR A 254 22.52 -2.08 -2.91
CA THR A 254 22.93 -2.01 -4.32
C THR A 254 22.27 -3.17 -5.06
N TYR A 255 21.43 -2.85 -6.04
CA TYR A 255 20.69 -3.82 -6.82
C TYR A 255 21.37 -4.08 -8.16
N ARG A 256 21.31 -5.32 -8.63
CA ARG A 256 21.60 -5.66 -10.03
C ARG A 256 20.29 -5.59 -10.80
N ARG A 257 20.13 -4.57 -11.65
CA ARG A 257 18.90 -4.32 -12.41
C ARG A 257 19.16 -4.28 -13.90
N LEU A 258 18.12 -4.50 -14.70
CA LEU A 258 18.24 -4.47 -16.15
C LEU A 258 18.55 -3.04 -16.64
N LYS A 259 19.48 -2.91 -17.60
CA LYS A 259 19.77 -1.63 -18.24
C LYS A 259 18.59 -1.20 -19.10
N LYS A 260 18.23 0.07 -19.04
CA LYS A 260 17.05 0.61 -19.74
C LYS A 260 17.14 0.49 -21.27
N GLN A 261 18.35 0.53 -21.81
CA GLN A 261 18.64 0.37 -23.24
C GLN A 261 18.70 -1.09 -23.70
N SER A 262 18.68 -2.03 -22.76
CA SER A 262 18.83 -3.45 -23.07
C SER A 262 17.46 -4.08 -23.27
N VAL A 263 17.19 -4.52 -24.50
CA VAL A 263 16.00 -5.31 -24.83
C VAL A 263 16.38 -6.79 -24.69
N CYS A 264 16.06 -7.36 -23.55
CA CYS A 264 16.25 -8.77 -23.24
C CYS A 264 15.28 -9.19 -22.13
N GLN A 265 15.08 -10.50 -22.02
CA GLN A 265 14.22 -11.11 -21.04
C GLN A 265 14.96 -11.29 -19.70
N ASN A 266 14.29 -11.02 -18.58
CA ASN A 266 14.76 -11.38 -17.23
C ASN A 266 14.56 -12.88 -16.96
N GLY A 267 13.41 -13.41 -17.39
CA GLY A 267 13.10 -14.84 -17.38
C GLY A 267 12.18 -15.22 -16.22
N ARG A 268 11.48 -16.35 -16.35
CA ARG A 268 10.49 -16.79 -15.35
C ARG A 268 11.08 -17.10 -13.97
N SER A 269 12.36 -17.48 -13.93
CA SER A 269 13.12 -17.76 -12.71
C SER A 269 13.94 -16.56 -12.25
N PHE A 270 13.62 -15.35 -12.69
CA PHE A 270 14.31 -14.15 -12.28
C PHE A 270 14.17 -13.93 -10.77
N GLU A 271 15.30 -13.64 -10.12
CA GLU A 271 15.36 -13.27 -8.73
C GLU A 271 16.12 -11.95 -8.58
N VAL A 272 15.60 -11.07 -7.73
CA VAL A 272 16.23 -9.79 -7.44
C VAL A 272 17.54 -10.01 -6.68
N LYS A 273 18.66 -9.81 -7.37
CA LYS A 273 20.00 -9.83 -6.76
C LYS A 273 20.34 -8.45 -6.19
N LYS A 274 20.70 -8.42 -4.90
CA LYS A 274 21.14 -7.20 -4.22
C LYS A 274 22.24 -7.48 -3.20
N GLN A 275 23.12 -6.50 -3.03
CA GLN A 275 24.09 -6.44 -1.95
C GLN A 275 23.60 -5.47 -0.88
N GLN A 276 23.74 -5.84 0.39
CA GLN A 276 23.38 -4.99 1.52
C GLN A 276 24.64 -4.66 2.33
N SER A 277 24.80 -3.40 2.72
CA SER A 277 25.88 -2.97 3.61
C SER A 277 25.32 -2.09 4.74
N PRO A 278 25.61 -2.38 6.01
CA PRO A 278 25.19 -1.56 7.13
C PRO A 278 25.88 -0.19 7.11
N CYS A 279 25.15 0.84 7.55
CA CYS A 279 25.70 2.17 7.77
C CYS A 279 26.09 2.36 9.23
N LEU A 280 26.97 3.34 9.50
CA LEU A 280 27.21 3.82 10.85
C LEU A 280 25.95 4.46 11.44
N CYS A 281 25.61 4.12 12.70
CA CYS A 281 24.46 4.73 13.36
C CYS A 281 24.69 6.22 13.64
N THR A 282 23.63 7.00 13.48
CA THR A 282 23.56 8.42 13.82
C THR A 282 22.36 8.68 14.73
N ARG A 283 22.24 9.91 15.25
CA ARG A 283 21.05 10.30 16.02
C ARG A 283 19.73 10.12 15.24
N GLY A 284 19.75 10.24 13.91
CA GLY A 284 18.55 10.10 13.07
C GLY A 284 17.99 8.67 12.99
N ASP A 285 18.80 7.67 13.33
CA ASP A 285 18.44 6.25 13.34
C ASP A 285 17.79 5.83 14.67
N PHE A 286 17.64 6.79 15.60
CA PHE A 286 16.91 6.66 16.86
C PHE A 286 15.74 7.63 16.90
N SER A 287 14.58 7.16 17.33
CA SER A 287 13.39 7.97 17.58
C SER A 287 13.31 8.34 19.06
N ASP A 288 12.94 9.58 19.31
CA ASP A 288 12.44 10.02 20.62
C ASP A 288 10.92 9.88 20.65
N TYR A 289 10.36 9.50 21.80
CA TYR A 289 8.92 9.40 21.97
C TYR A 289 8.31 10.80 22.10
N GLY A 290 7.19 11.04 21.43
CA GLY A 290 6.52 12.35 21.52
C GLY A 290 7.13 13.44 20.63
N TYR A 291 8.00 13.10 19.67
CA TYR A 291 8.47 14.02 18.62
C TYR A 291 8.01 13.55 17.24
N TYR A 292 7.93 14.48 16.28
CA TYR A 292 7.64 14.20 14.87
C TYR A 292 8.23 15.30 13.97
N ARG A 293 8.30 15.04 12.65
CA ARG A 293 8.74 16.02 11.66
C ARG A 293 7.56 16.46 10.80
N HIS A 294 7.47 17.75 10.51
CA HIS A 294 6.49 18.24 9.54
C HIS A 294 6.93 17.89 8.10
N VAL A 295 5.96 17.94 7.19
CA VAL A 295 6.23 17.68 5.77
C VAL A 295 7.20 18.74 5.24
N ASN A 296 8.23 18.30 4.51
CA ASN A 296 9.30 19.14 3.96
C ASN A 296 10.19 19.84 5.00
N THR A 297 10.13 19.49 6.29
CA THR A 297 11.05 20.03 7.30
C THR A 297 11.96 18.95 7.87
N SER A 298 13.19 19.32 8.20
CA SER A 298 14.13 18.47 8.94
C SER A 298 13.98 18.62 10.46
N GLU A 299 13.24 19.64 10.91
CA GLU A 299 13.03 19.98 12.31
C GLU A 299 12.17 18.94 13.04
N CYS A 300 12.68 18.43 14.16
CA CYS A 300 11.93 17.59 15.08
C CYS A 300 11.14 18.46 16.04
N VAL A 301 9.81 18.40 15.95
CA VAL A 301 8.91 19.17 16.80
C VAL A 301 8.33 18.27 17.89
N ARG A 302 8.36 18.75 19.13
CA ARG A 302 7.72 18.09 20.27
C ARG A 302 6.20 18.15 20.10
N GLN A 303 5.53 17.01 20.27
CA GLN A 303 4.07 16.97 20.22
C GLN A 303 3.52 17.76 21.43
N PRO A 304 2.53 18.66 21.24
CA PRO A 304 2.01 19.50 22.32
C PRO A 304 1.50 18.71 23.53
N ASN A 305 0.89 17.55 23.28
CA ASN A 305 0.31 16.67 24.29
C ASN A 305 1.23 15.48 24.65
N ALA A 306 2.51 15.51 24.25
CA ALA A 306 3.45 14.47 24.68
C ALA A 306 3.60 14.52 26.20
N ALA A 307 3.38 13.39 26.87
CA ALA A 307 3.63 13.27 28.30
C ALA A 307 5.08 13.67 28.59
N ASN A 308 5.29 14.54 29.59
CA ASN A 308 6.63 14.89 30.09
C ASN A 308 7.26 13.75 30.90
N LYS A 309 6.48 12.70 31.19
CA LYS A 309 6.85 11.58 32.06
C LYS A 309 7.07 10.30 31.26
N THR A 310 7.89 9.43 31.84
CA THR A 310 7.93 7.98 31.65
C THR A 310 6.52 7.46 31.36
N LEU A 311 6.33 6.80 30.22
CA LEU A 311 5.04 6.16 29.94
C LEU A 311 5.00 4.87 30.77
N GLU A 312 4.35 4.91 31.93
CA GLU A 312 4.09 3.74 32.76
C GLU A 312 3.00 2.90 32.09
N VAL A 313 3.41 1.87 31.33
CA VAL A 313 2.47 0.92 30.73
C VAL A 313 2.56 -0.38 31.49
N CYS A 314 1.49 -0.74 32.18
CA CYS A 314 1.36 -2.02 32.85
C CYS A 314 0.97 -3.10 31.82
N LEU A 315 1.92 -3.97 31.45
CA LEU A 315 1.71 -5.10 30.54
C LEU A 315 1.90 -6.39 31.34
N ASN A 316 0.85 -7.21 31.42
CA ASN A 316 0.90 -8.52 32.10
C ASN A 316 1.34 -8.49 33.58
N GLY A 317 1.14 -7.38 34.30
CA GLY A 317 1.56 -7.22 35.70
C GLY A 317 2.99 -6.69 35.87
N GLU A 318 3.67 -6.39 34.77
CA GLU A 318 4.97 -5.71 34.75
C GLU A 318 4.77 -4.27 34.27
N GLU A 319 5.24 -3.34 35.08
CA GLU A 319 5.33 -1.91 34.80
C GLU A 319 6.64 -1.69 34.09
N ASP A 320 6.55 -1.56 32.77
CA ASP A 320 7.65 -1.01 32.00
C ASP A 320 7.62 0.51 32.22
N GLU A 321 8.55 1.01 33.04
CA GLU A 321 8.92 2.42 32.98
C GLU A 321 9.58 2.66 31.61
N LEU A 322 8.78 3.04 30.62
CA LEU A 322 9.29 3.47 29.32
C LEU A 322 9.90 4.85 29.50
N LEU A 323 11.13 4.86 30.00
CA LEU A 323 12.02 6.01 29.97
C LEU A 323 11.96 6.59 28.55
N THR A 324 11.81 7.91 28.48
CA THR A 324 11.96 8.76 27.29
C THR A 324 13.40 8.69 26.76
N ALA A 325 13.88 7.47 26.51
CA ALA A 325 15.20 7.16 26.02
C ALA A 325 15.10 6.93 24.51
N TYR A 326 16.11 7.43 23.80
CA TYR A 326 16.27 7.23 22.37
C TYR A 326 16.21 5.74 22.03
N ARG A 327 15.27 5.39 21.18
CA ARG A 327 15.04 4.00 20.75
C ARG A 327 15.42 3.86 19.29
N LYS A 328 16.06 2.75 18.92
CA LYS A 328 16.37 2.47 17.51
C LYS A 328 15.08 2.38 16.67
N VAL A 329 15.07 3.04 15.52
CA VAL A 329 13.91 3.03 14.61
C VAL A 329 13.63 1.58 14.17
N PRO A 330 12.36 1.14 14.17
CA PRO A 330 12.04 -0.23 13.76
C PRO A 330 12.49 -0.54 12.32
N SER A 331 13.08 -1.72 12.14
CA SER A 331 13.71 -2.17 10.88
C SER A 331 15.00 -1.43 10.49
N ASP A 332 15.55 -0.61 11.38
CA ASP A 332 16.86 -0.01 11.21
C ASP A 332 17.98 -1.01 11.54
N ARG A 333 18.92 -1.18 10.62
CA ARG A 333 20.04 -2.14 10.75
C ARG A 333 21.40 -1.45 10.74
N CYS A 334 21.49 -0.21 11.20
CA CYS A 334 22.78 0.47 11.36
C CYS A 334 23.65 -0.26 12.40
N GLU A 335 24.96 -0.17 12.24
CA GLU A 335 25.97 -0.81 13.10
C GLU A 335 27.06 0.20 13.49
N GLY A 336 27.56 0.12 14.73
CA GLY A 336 28.57 1.07 15.22
C GLY A 336 28.07 2.52 15.30
N GLY A 337 28.98 3.48 15.40
CA GLY A 337 28.63 4.91 15.45
C GLY A 337 27.95 5.35 16.75
N PHE A 338 26.94 6.21 16.63
CA PHE A 338 26.21 6.80 17.75
C PHE A 338 25.44 5.74 18.55
N LYS A 339 25.63 5.73 19.87
CA LYS A 339 24.82 4.98 20.82
C LYS A 339 24.24 5.94 21.88
N PRO A 340 22.92 5.95 22.11
CA PRO A 340 22.37 6.74 23.20
C PRO A 340 22.84 6.18 24.55
N GLN A 341 23.01 7.07 25.54
CA GLN A 341 23.24 6.64 26.92
C GLN A 341 21.97 5.94 27.41
N LEU A 342 22.04 4.63 27.69
CA LEU A 342 20.95 3.92 28.35
C LEU A 342 20.88 4.38 29.81
N THR A 343 19.77 4.99 30.19
CA THR A 343 19.36 5.04 31.59
C THR A 343 18.75 3.67 31.93
N GLU A 344 19.21 3.05 33.02
CA GLU A 344 18.77 1.70 33.42
C GLU A 344 17.24 1.59 33.46
N GLN A 345 16.70 0.62 32.70
CA GLN A 345 15.28 0.27 32.77
C GLN A 345 15.00 -0.34 34.14
N THR A 346 14.22 0.38 34.95
CA THR A 346 13.71 -0.17 36.20
C THR A 346 12.37 -0.83 35.90
N VAL A 347 12.36 -2.14 35.65
CA VAL A 347 11.10 -2.90 35.55
C VAL A 347 10.51 -2.98 36.96
N ARG A 348 9.33 -2.40 37.16
CA ARG A 348 8.59 -2.51 38.43
C ARG A 348 7.42 -3.47 38.23
N THR A 349 6.97 -4.14 39.28
CA THR A 349 5.72 -4.91 39.20
C THR A 349 4.54 -3.97 39.41
N CYS A 350 3.59 -3.93 38.46
CA CYS A 350 2.33 -3.20 38.60
C CYS A 350 1.16 -4.16 38.83
N GLY A 351 0.11 -3.68 39.51
CA GLY A 351 -1.16 -4.40 39.61
C GLY A 351 -1.51 -5.02 40.96
N THR A 352 -0.65 -4.94 41.98
CA THR A 352 -1.06 -5.28 43.36
C THR A 352 -1.70 -4.09 44.05
N LYS A 353 -3.01 -3.93 43.90
CA LYS A 353 -3.78 -3.21 44.93
C LYS A 353 -3.83 -4.10 46.18
N PRO A 354 -3.47 -3.63 47.39
CA PRO A 354 -3.86 -4.34 48.60
C PRO A 354 -5.40 -4.29 48.65
N SER A 355 -6.05 -5.44 48.51
CA SER A 355 -7.44 -5.56 48.91
C SER A 355 -7.54 -5.14 50.39
N PRO A 356 -8.44 -4.23 50.79
CA PRO A 356 -8.86 -4.17 52.17
C PRO A 356 -9.32 -5.59 52.56
N SER A 357 -8.95 -6.03 53.76
CA SER A 357 -9.40 -7.30 54.33
C SER A 357 -10.91 -7.46 54.17
N PRO A 358 -11.42 -8.64 53.77
CA PRO A 358 -12.84 -8.80 53.48
C PRO A 358 -13.66 -8.62 54.77
N PRO A 359 -14.75 -7.84 54.77
CA PRO A 359 -15.76 -8.00 55.80
C PRO A 359 -16.40 -9.37 55.64
N ALA A 360 -16.80 -9.96 56.77
CA ALA A 360 -17.34 -11.30 56.89
C ALA A 360 -18.37 -11.63 55.79
N LYS A 361 -18.22 -12.84 55.22
CA LYS A 361 -19.08 -13.41 54.18
C LYS A 361 -20.57 -13.24 54.53
N SER A 362 -21.28 -12.43 53.76
CA SER A 362 -22.70 -12.67 53.45
C SER A 362 -22.78 -13.14 52.00
N THR A 363 -23.19 -14.39 51.84
CA THR A 363 -23.35 -15.06 50.56
C THR A 363 -24.44 -14.36 49.74
N SER A 364 -24.07 -13.64 48.69
CA SER A 364 -24.99 -13.32 47.60
C SER A 364 -24.26 -13.43 46.26
N SER A 365 -24.58 -14.50 45.54
CA SER A 365 -24.14 -14.75 44.18
C SER A 365 -24.83 -13.75 43.25
N VAL A 366 -24.10 -12.73 42.79
CA VAL A 366 -24.56 -11.88 41.68
C VAL A 366 -24.11 -12.54 40.39
N THR A 367 -24.96 -13.43 39.88
CA THR A 367 -24.94 -13.84 38.47
C THR A 367 -25.48 -12.69 37.64
N HIS A 368 -24.68 -12.25 36.67
CA HIS A 368 -25.13 -11.34 35.62
C HIS A 368 -26.41 -11.90 34.95
N PHE A 369 -27.38 -11.01 34.69
CA PHE A 369 -28.74 -11.23 34.14
C PHE A 369 -29.85 -11.54 35.17
N ASP A 370 -30.24 -10.54 35.95
CA ASP A 370 -31.41 -10.64 36.83
C ASP A 370 -32.31 -9.39 36.77
N THR A 371 -32.86 -9.12 35.58
CA THR A 371 -34.10 -8.36 35.49
C THR A 371 -35.21 -9.22 34.87
N PRO A 372 -36.44 -9.23 35.43
CA PRO A 372 -37.56 -10.03 34.90
C PRO A 372 -37.90 -9.71 33.44
N ARG A 373 -37.59 -8.49 32.99
CA ARG A 373 -37.79 -8.05 31.60
C ARG A 373 -36.82 -8.70 30.62
N GLU A 374 -35.55 -8.86 30.98
CA GLU A 374 -34.54 -9.45 30.08
C GLU A 374 -34.75 -10.97 29.92
N LYS A 375 -35.14 -11.67 31.00
CA LYS A 375 -35.51 -13.09 30.91
C LYS A 375 -36.75 -13.31 30.04
N LEU A 376 -37.74 -12.43 30.12
CA LEU A 376 -38.92 -12.48 29.24
C LEU A 376 -38.55 -12.27 27.78
N VAL A 377 -37.66 -11.33 27.48
CA VAL A 377 -37.18 -11.06 26.11
C VAL A 377 -36.44 -12.29 25.56
N LEU A 378 -35.55 -12.90 26.33
CA LEU A 378 -34.82 -14.09 25.90
C LEU A 378 -35.77 -15.28 25.65
N ILE A 379 -36.75 -15.50 26.52
CA ILE A 379 -37.76 -16.55 26.35
C ILE A 379 -38.61 -16.29 25.09
N LEU A 380 -39.03 -15.05 24.85
CA LEU A 380 -39.79 -14.68 23.65
C LEU A 380 -38.98 -14.87 22.36
N VAL A 381 -37.69 -14.52 22.37
CA VAL A 381 -36.80 -14.71 21.22
C VAL A 381 -36.59 -16.21 20.94
N CYS A 382 -36.35 -17.02 21.98
CA CYS A 382 -36.21 -18.47 21.83
C CYS A 382 -37.52 -19.15 21.39
N ALA A 383 -38.67 -18.72 21.90
CA ALA A 383 -39.98 -19.22 21.49
C ALA A 383 -40.33 -18.81 20.05
N GLY A 384 -39.98 -17.58 19.64
CA GLY A 384 -40.14 -17.11 18.27
C GLY A 384 -39.28 -17.90 17.28
N ALA A 385 -38.01 -18.14 17.63
CA ALA A 385 -37.09 -18.92 16.79
C ALA A 385 -37.56 -20.38 16.62
N THR A 386 -38.04 -21.01 17.70
CA THR A 386 -38.55 -22.40 17.62
C THR A 386 -39.84 -22.48 16.80
N LEU A 387 -40.74 -21.50 16.89
CA LEU A 387 -41.94 -21.45 16.07
C LEU A 387 -41.63 -21.29 14.57
N ILE A 388 -40.66 -20.45 14.21
CA ILE A 388 -40.23 -20.25 12.82
C ILE A 388 -39.66 -21.55 12.25
N VAL A 389 -38.83 -22.26 13.01
CA VAL A 389 -38.27 -23.55 12.59
C VAL A 389 -39.38 -24.60 12.41
N LEU A 390 -40.36 -24.65 13.32
CA LEU A 390 -41.51 -25.56 13.21
C LEU A 390 -42.35 -25.28 11.96
N ILE A 391 -42.62 -24.00 11.66
CA ILE A 391 -43.34 -23.60 10.45
C ILE A 391 -42.56 -24.01 9.20
N ALA A 392 -41.24 -23.82 9.18
CA ALA A 392 -40.40 -24.22 8.06
C ALA A 392 -40.44 -25.75 7.83
N ILE A 393 -40.38 -26.54 8.90
CA ILE A 393 -40.45 -28.00 8.84
C ILE A 393 -41.84 -28.45 8.32
N VAL A 394 -42.93 -27.90 8.86
CA VAL A 394 -44.28 -28.25 8.42
C VAL A 394 -44.49 -27.86 6.95
N SER A 395 -43.99 -26.70 6.53
CA SER A 395 -44.05 -26.25 5.14
C SER A 395 -43.30 -27.19 4.21
N ALA A 396 -42.10 -27.64 4.61
CA ALA A 396 -41.33 -28.62 3.86
C ALA A 396 -42.05 -29.98 3.76
N VAL A 397 -42.65 -30.46 4.86
CA VAL A 397 -43.41 -31.71 4.87
C VAL A 397 -44.66 -31.63 3.98
N ILE A 398 -45.37 -30.50 3.97
CA ILE A 398 -46.53 -30.29 3.08
C ILE A 398 -46.09 -30.24 1.62
N ALA A 399 -44.97 -29.55 1.31
CA ALA A 399 -44.42 -29.51 -0.04
C ALA A 399 -44.04 -30.92 -0.53
N VAL A 400 -43.34 -31.70 0.30
CA VAL A 400 -42.97 -33.09 -0.02
C VAL A 400 -44.22 -33.96 -0.19
N ARG A 401 -45.22 -33.86 0.69
CA ARG A 401 -46.49 -34.60 0.52
C ARG A 401 -47.23 -34.21 -0.76
N ARG A 402 -47.27 -32.92 -1.13
CA ARG A 402 -47.90 -32.48 -2.39
C ARG A 402 -47.18 -33.01 -3.62
N VAL A 403 -45.85 -33.11 -3.59
CA VAL A 403 -45.05 -33.67 -4.70
C VAL A 403 -45.26 -35.19 -4.81
N VAL A 404 -45.30 -35.90 -3.68
CA VAL A 404 -45.49 -37.37 -3.64
C VAL A 404 -46.90 -37.76 -4.09
N TYR A 405 -47.94 -36.99 -3.73
CA TYR A 405 -49.32 -37.23 -4.18
C TYR A 405 -49.60 -36.80 -5.62
N ARG A 406 -48.73 -36.01 -6.26
CA ARG A 406 -48.83 -35.67 -7.70
C ARG A 406 -48.18 -36.70 -8.62
N HIS A 407 -47.40 -37.63 -8.07
CA HIS A 407 -46.68 -38.68 -8.80
C HIS A 407 -47.18 -40.11 -8.51
N ARG A 408 -48.35 -40.22 -7.87
CA ARG A 408 -49.21 -41.41 -7.86
C ARG A 408 -50.52 -41.05 -8.52
#